data_AF-A0A7J8XHB2-F1
#
_entry.id   AF-A0A7J8XHB2-F1
#
_cell.length_a   1.000
_cell.length_b   1.000
_cell.length_c   1.000
_cell.angle_alpha   90.00
_cell.angle_beta   90.00
_cell.angle_gamma   90.00
#
_symmetry.space_group_name_H-M   'P 1'
#
loop_
_entity.id
_entity.type
_entity.pdbx_description
1 polymer ?
#
loop_
_entity_poly.entity_id
_entity_poly.type
_entity_poly.pdbx_seq_one_letter_code
_entity_poly.pdbx_strand_id
1 'polypeptide(L)' 'KTVTPKSIHDLKLIHAGKVLENNKTLADSRITVGDLPLGVITMHVVVQPSKAKQKTGSSSSLS' A
#
# COMPACT_ATOMS: atom_id res chain seq x y z
N LYS A 1 -17.96 7.54 6.91
CA LYS A 1 -17.36 8.11 5.67
C LYS A 1 -16.85 6.95 4.84
N THR A 2 -17.39 6.74 3.64
CA THR A 2 -16.87 5.73 2.70
C THR A 2 -15.63 6.30 2.04
N VAL A 3 -14.51 5.59 2.13
CA VAL A 3 -13.25 5.96 1.48
C VAL A 3 -13.04 5.02 0.31
N THR A 4 -13.25 5.52 -0.90
CA THR A 4 -13.06 4.76 -2.14
C THR A 4 -11.66 5.04 -2.69
N PRO A 5 -10.86 4.00 -3.02
CA PRO A 5 -9.57 4.19 -3.66
C PRO A 5 -9.77 4.79 -5.06
N LYS A 6 -8.96 5.78 -5.40
CA LYS A 6 -8.92 6.41 -6.74
C LYS A 6 -7.79 5.83 -7.60
N SER A 7 -6.75 5.29 -6.95
CA SER A 7 -5.60 4.67 -7.60
C SER A 7 -5.06 3.52 -6.75
N ILE A 8 -4.27 2.63 -7.37
CA ILE A 8 -3.43 1.64 -6.68
C ILE A 8 -2.53 2.29 -5.60
N HIS A 9 -2.09 3.53 -5.81
CA HIS A 9 -1.27 4.24 -4.82
C HIS A 9 -2.01 4.59 -3.53
N ASP A 10 -3.34 4.48 -3.52
CA ASP A 10 -4.15 4.66 -2.31
C ASP A 10 -4.23 3.38 -1.48
N LEU A 11 -3.67 2.26 -1.94
CA LEU A 11 -3.80 0.97 -1.30
C LEU A 11 -2.50 0.50 -0.66
N LYS A 12 -2.62 -0.10 0.52
CA LYS A 12 -1.55 -0.86 1.17
C LYS A 12 -2.07 -2.25 1.50
N LEU A 13 -1.35 -3.27 1.02
CA LEU A 13 -1.62 -4.67 1.33
C LEU A 13 -0.85 -5.05 2.59
N ILE A 14 -1.50 -5.69 3.55
CA ILE A 14 -0.94 -6.03 4.86
C ILE A 14 -1.07 -7.52 5.10
N HIS A 15 0.05 -8.17 5.41
CA HIS A 15 0.12 -9.57 5.78
C HIS A 15 0.87 -9.73 7.09
N ALA A 16 0.24 -10.43 8.07
CA ALA A 16 0.72 -10.63 9.43
C ALA A 16 1.37 -9.38 10.09
N GLY A 17 0.70 -8.24 9.96
CA GLY A 17 1.14 -6.97 10.54
C GLY A 17 2.19 -6.19 9.72
N LYS A 18 2.64 -6.71 8.58
CA LYS A 18 3.61 -6.04 7.70
C LYS A 18 2.94 -5.54 6.41
N VAL A 19 3.24 -4.31 6.02
CA VAL A 19 2.87 -3.77 4.69
C VAL A 19 3.74 -4.42 3.62
N LEU A 20 3.12 -4.94 2.56
CA LEU A 20 3.83 -5.52 1.43
C LEU A 20 4.30 -4.45 0.46
N GLU A 21 5.49 -4.66 -0.11
CA GLU A 21 6.10 -3.76 -1.09
C GLU A 21 5.68 -4.16 -2.52
N ASN A 22 5.31 -3.19 -3.35
CA ASN A 22 4.77 -3.45 -4.70
C ASN A 22 5.76 -4.14 -5.66
N ASN A 23 7.05 -4.07 -5.39
CA ASN A 23 8.12 -4.65 -6.21
C ASN A 23 8.61 -6.01 -5.70
N LYS A 24 7.93 -6.61 -4.72
CA LYS A 24 8.25 -7.93 -4.18
C LYS A 24 7.18 -8.95 -4.53
N THR A 25 7.59 -10.21 -4.63
CA THR A 25 6.65 -11.31 -4.84
C THR A 25 6.02 -11.72 -3.50
N LEU A 26 4.94 -12.51 -3.58
CA LEU A 26 4.34 -13.11 -2.39
C LEU A 26 5.28 -14.13 -1.73
N ALA A 27 6.18 -14.76 -2.50
CA ALA A 27 7.17 -15.69 -1.96
C ALA A 27 8.17 -14.97 -1.04
N ASP A 28 8.61 -13.76 -1.43
CA ASP A 28 9.50 -12.91 -0.62
C ASP A 28 8.83 -12.36 0.65
N SER A 29 7.49 -12.36 0.64
CA SER A 29 6.65 -11.86 1.73
C SER A 29 6.02 -12.98 2.55
N ARG A 30 6.38 -14.24 2.28
CA ARG A 30 5.82 -15.40 2.95
C ARG A 30 6.29 -15.43 4.40
N ILE A 31 5.34 -15.41 5.32
CA ILE A 31 5.62 -15.53 6.75
C ILE A 31 5.32 -16.98 7.14
N THR A 32 6.32 -17.69 7.63
CA THR A 32 6.27 -19.14 7.95
C THR A 32 5.55 -19.44 9.27
N VAL A 33 4.83 -18.48 9.85
CA VAL A 33 4.21 -18.65 11.17
C VAL A 33 2.89 -19.38 11.02
N GLY A 34 2.87 -20.62 11.51
CA GLY A 34 1.67 -21.43 11.74
C GLY A 34 1.10 -21.98 10.45
N ASP A 35 1.31 -23.27 10.22
CA ASP A 35 0.70 -24.06 9.15
C ASP A 35 -0.81 -23.75 9.08
N LEU A 36 -1.23 -23.01 8.05
CA LEU A 36 -2.61 -22.56 7.93
C LEU A 36 -3.44 -23.76 7.47
N PRO A 37 -4.46 -24.21 8.22
CA PRO A 37 -5.16 -25.48 8.01
C PRO A 37 -5.86 -25.65 6.65
N LEU A 38 -5.83 -24.63 5.77
CA LEU A 38 -6.53 -24.59 4.49
C LEU A 38 -5.68 -24.05 3.31
N GLY A 39 -4.41 -23.70 3.51
CA GLY A 39 -3.57 -23.15 2.43
C GLY A 39 -4.02 -21.77 1.89
N VAL A 40 -5.02 -21.13 2.50
CA VAL A 40 -5.50 -19.80 2.14
C VAL A 40 -4.79 -18.75 2.99
N ILE A 41 -4.29 -17.69 2.34
CA ILE A 41 -3.71 -16.54 3.02
C ILE A 41 -4.71 -15.40 3.02
N THR A 42 -5.15 -14.98 4.20
CA THR A 42 -5.93 -13.74 4.36
C THR A 42 -5.00 -12.56 4.55
N MET A 43 -5.24 -11.49 3.79
CA MET A 43 -4.52 -10.21 3.89
C MET A 43 -5.50 -9.08 4.17
N HIS A 44 -5.02 -8.04 4.86
CA HIS A 44 -5.79 -6.82 5.08
C HIS A 44 -5.43 -5.79 4.01
N VAL A 45 -6.40 -5.02 3.55
CA VAL A 45 -6.19 -3.89 2.65
C VAL A 45 -6.57 -2.61 3.38
N VAL A 46 -5.67 -1.63 3.36
CA VAL A 46 -5.94 -0.28 3.86
C VAL A 46 -6.06 0.68 2.69
N VAL A 47 -7.16 1.44 2.66
CA VAL A 47 -7.35 2.55 1.74
C VAL A 47 -6.88 3.83 2.42
N GLN A 48 -5.73 4.33 1.99
CA GLN A 48 -5.13 5.58 2.43
C GLN A 48 -5.01 6.53 1.22
N PRO A 49 -5.93 7.50 1.05
CA PRO A 49 -5.86 8.45 -0.04
C PRO A 49 -4.50 9.15 -0.10
N SER A 50 -3.87 9.10 -1.27
CA SER A 50 -2.63 9.82 -1.55
C SER A 50 -2.83 11.31 -1.31
N LYS A 51 -1.97 11.90 -0.47
CA LYS A 51 -1.89 13.36 -0.37
C LYS A 51 -1.34 13.84 -1.70
N ALA A 52 -2.18 14.50 -2.50
CA ALA A 52 -1.74 15.09 -3.76
C ALA A 52 -0.44 15.86 -3.51
N LYS A 53 0.64 15.43 -4.19
CA LYS A 53 1.91 16.14 -4.16
C LYS A 53 1.63 17.53 -4.69
N GLN A 54 1.51 18.53 -3.82
CA GLN A 54 1.56 19.91 -4.27
C GLN A 54 2.91 20.06 -4.96
N LYS A 55 2.91 20.18 -6.29
CA LYS A 55 4.01 20.84 -6.98
C LYS A 55 3.99 22.26 -6.40
N THR A 56 4.90 22.56 -5.48
CA THR A 56 5.24 23.95 -5.18
C THR A 56 5.67 24.54 -6.51
N GLY A 57 4.82 25.37 -7.11
CA GLY A 57 5.20 26.15 -8.26
C GLY A 57 6.37 27.02 -7.83
N SER A 58 7.55 26.75 -8.38
CA SER A 58 8.65 27.72 -8.34
C SER A 58 8.17 28.95 -9.11
N SER A 59 7.61 29.91 -8.38
CA SER A 59 7.30 31.24 -8.90
C SER A 59 8.59 31.88 -9.39
N SER A 60 8.56 32.28 -10.65
CA SER A 60 9.50 33.20 -11.28
C SER A 60 9.85 34.39 -10.38
N SER A 61 11.12 34.77 -10.35
CA SER A 61 11.49 36.19 -10.22
C SER A 61 12.43 36.52 -11.36
N LEU A 62 11.92 37.33 -12.27
CA LEU A 62 12.72 38.14 -13.18
C LEU A 62 13.55 39.11 -12.33
N SER A 63 14.87 39.13 -12.57
CA SER A 63 15.71 40.33 -12.51
C SER A 63 16.93 40.10 -13.39
#